data_AF-A0A1V3PLA6-F1
#
_entry.id   AF-A0A1V3PLA6-F1
#
_cell.length_a   1.000
_cell.length_b   1.000
_cell.length_c   1.000
_cell.angle_alpha   90.00
_cell.angle_beta   90.00
_cell.angle_gamma   90.00
#
_symmetry.space_group_name_H-M   'P 1'
#
loop_
_entity.id
_entity.type
_entity.pdbx_description
1 polymer ?
#
loop_
_entity_poly.entity_id
_entity_poly.type
_entity_poly.pdbx_seq_one_letter_code
_entity_poly.pdbx_strand_id
1 'polypeptide(L)'
;MTRQNQIIFQISATLLISFLMLVGCAVHATQDAAAPTPGARYTISQSELPKIKDQAVHGNVSAINKLVDYYMLYLGDEDQGVLWLERLGDTGDVEARKNVLTFYQRHPSPENTKHLEGLKSRWGM
;
A
#
# COMPACT_ATOMS: atom_id res chain seq x y z
N MET A 1 28.78 16.82 -68.91
CA MET A 1 28.61 16.46 -67.48
C MET A 1 27.93 17.67 -66.86
N THR A 2 26.65 17.71 -66.47
CA THR A 2 25.85 16.75 -65.68
C THR A 2 24.37 16.87 -66.04
N ARG A 3 23.62 15.81 -65.74
CA ARG A 3 22.30 15.40 -66.24
C ARG A 3 21.07 16.21 -65.74
N GLN A 4 20.01 16.11 -66.57
CA GLN A 4 18.57 16.02 -66.26
C GLN A 4 17.86 17.29 -65.74
N ASN A 5 17.09 18.00 -66.57
CA ASN A 5 15.74 17.68 -67.08
C ASN A 5 14.72 17.43 -65.95
N GLN A 6 13.90 18.43 -65.65
CA GLN A 6 12.53 18.57 -66.19
C GLN A 6 11.54 17.53 -65.65
N ILE A 7 10.73 17.96 -64.68
CA ILE A 7 9.34 17.52 -64.46
C ILE A 7 8.61 18.79 -63.98
N ILE A 8 8.01 19.63 -64.82
CA ILE A 8 6.80 19.44 -65.65
C ILE A 8 5.56 19.21 -64.77
N PHE A 9 4.69 20.23 -64.79
CA PHE A 9 3.22 20.19 -64.71
C PHE A 9 2.56 20.09 -63.34
N GLN A 10 1.75 21.10 -63.02
CA GLN A 10 0.27 21.06 -62.97
C GLN A 10 -0.24 20.06 -61.93
N ILE A 11 -1.01 20.49 -60.94
CA ILE A 11 -2.49 20.43 -60.94
C ILE A 11 -2.86 21.17 -59.63
N SER A 12 -3.52 22.34 -59.65
CA SER A 12 -4.96 22.55 -59.82
C SER A 12 -5.83 21.90 -58.73
N ALA A 13 -6.90 22.60 -58.33
CA ALA A 13 -7.98 22.18 -57.43
C ALA A 13 -7.61 22.21 -55.93
N THR A 14 -7.96 23.24 -55.18
CA THR A 14 -9.33 23.47 -54.69
C THR A 14 -9.94 22.18 -54.15
N LEU A 15 -9.68 21.85 -52.88
CA LEU A 15 -10.58 20.99 -52.13
C LEU A 15 -10.66 21.45 -50.67
N LEU A 16 -11.64 22.33 -50.49
CA LEU A 16 -12.31 22.66 -49.27
C LEU A 16 -12.82 21.35 -48.62
N ILE A 17 -12.16 20.85 -47.58
CA ILE A 17 -12.73 19.79 -46.72
C ILE A 17 -12.61 20.23 -45.27
N SER A 18 -13.64 20.98 -44.88
CA SER A 18 -14.52 20.67 -43.76
C SER A 18 -13.84 20.08 -42.53
N PHE A 19 -13.44 20.98 -41.65
CA PHE A 19 -13.09 20.74 -40.25
C PHE A 19 -14.37 20.32 -39.49
N LEU A 20 -14.80 19.06 -39.65
CA LEU A 20 -15.79 18.45 -38.75
C LEU A 20 -15.10 18.19 -37.41
N MET A 21 -15.27 19.12 -36.47
CA MET A 21 -15.07 18.85 -35.05
C MET A 21 -16.10 17.81 -34.62
N LEU A 22 -15.74 16.54 -34.75
CA LEU A 22 -16.37 15.46 -34.02
C LEU A 22 -16.10 15.68 -32.54
N VAL A 23 -17.08 16.29 -31.88
CA VAL A 23 -17.29 16.19 -30.44
C VAL A 23 -17.44 14.70 -30.12
N GLY A 24 -16.30 14.05 -29.90
CA GLY A 24 -16.25 12.77 -29.24
C GLY A 24 -16.63 13.00 -27.79
N CYS A 25 -17.92 12.94 -27.49
CA CYS A 25 -18.36 12.56 -26.16
C CYS A 25 -17.77 11.17 -25.92
N ALA A 26 -16.57 11.11 -25.36
CA ALA A 26 -16.07 9.91 -24.71
C ALA A 26 -17.06 9.64 -23.57
N VAL A 27 -18.06 8.81 -23.87
CA VAL A 27 -18.72 7.99 -22.87
C VAL A 27 -17.58 7.18 -22.27
N HIS A 28 -16.94 7.74 -21.25
CA HIS A 28 -16.22 6.97 -20.27
C HIS A 28 -17.30 6.09 -19.66
N ALA A 29 -17.42 4.87 -20.19
CA ALA A 29 -17.99 3.78 -19.44
C ALA A 29 -17.15 3.72 -18.16
N THR A 30 -17.66 4.34 -17.11
CA THR A 30 -17.21 4.08 -15.75
C THR A 30 -17.45 2.59 -15.58
N GLN A 31 -16.38 1.82 -15.74
CA GLN A 31 -16.35 0.42 -15.39
C GLN A 31 -16.95 0.37 -13.97
N ASP A 32 -18.07 -0.32 -13.82
CA ASP A 32 -18.71 -0.57 -12.53
C ASP A 32 -17.73 -1.38 -11.69
N ALA A 33 -16.75 -0.70 -11.11
CA ALA A 33 -15.80 -1.30 -10.19
C ALA A 33 -16.60 -1.64 -8.95
N ALA A 34 -16.86 -2.92 -8.74
CA ALA A 34 -17.47 -3.42 -7.54
C ALA A 34 -16.76 -2.82 -6.32
N ALA A 35 -17.53 -2.40 -5.32
CA ALA A 35 -16.97 -1.84 -4.10
C ALA A 35 -15.94 -2.83 -3.51
N PRO A 36 -14.79 -2.34 -3.01
CA PRO A 36 -13.79 -3.21 -2.44
C PRO A 36 -14.39 -4.02 -1.28
N THR A 37 -14.02 -5.29 -1.17
CA THR A 37 -14.46 -6.12 -0.05
C THR A 37 -13.94 -5.54 1.27
N PRO A 38 -14.72 -5.58 2.36
CA PRO A 38 -14.21 -5.25 3.68
C PRO A 38 -12.92 -6.03 3.97
N GLY A 39 -11.88 -5.32 4.42
CA GLY A 39 -10.57 -5.92 4.70
C GLY A 39 -9.62 -6.04 3.50
N ALA A 40 -10.07 -5.81 2.26
CA ALA A 40 -9.19 -5.85 1.08
C ALA A 40 -7.97 -4.92 1.21
N ARG A 41 -8.16 -3.76 1.87
CA ARG A 41 -7.10 -2.77 2.12
C ARG A 41 -5.96 -3.25 3.03
N TYR A 42 -6.17 -4.35 3.76
CA TYR A 42 -5.20 -4.92 4.68
C TYR A 42 -4.49 -6.15 4.10
N THR A 43 -4.87 -6.56 2.89
CA THR A 43 -4.24 -7.69 2.22
C THR A 43 -2.79 -7.35 1.84
N ILE A 44 -1.90 -8.33 2.01
CA ILE A 44 -0.53 -8.30 1.48
C ILE A 44 -0.36 -9.56 0.64
N SER A 45 0.10 -9.39 -0.60
CA SER A 45 0.37 -10.54 -1.47
C SER A 45 1.56 -11.36 -0.95
N GLN A 46 1.57 -12.67 -1.24
CA GLN A 46 2.67 -13.55 -0.83
C GLN A 46 4.03 -13.10 -1.38
N SER A 47 4.07 -12.47 -2.55
CA SER A 47 5.29 -11.92 -3.14
C SER A 47 5.77 -10.63 -2.47
N GLU A 48 4.86 -9.82 -1.90
CA GLU A 48 5.21 -8.57 -1.24
C GLU A 48 5.54 -8.75 0.24
N LEU A 49 4.97 -9.78 0.89
CA LEU A 49 5.13 -10.01 2.32
C LEU A 49 6.60 -10.07 2.77
N PRO A 50 7.53 -10.76 2.07
CA PRO A 50 8.94 -10.78 2.46
C PRO A 50 9.57 -9.38 2.46
N LYS A 51 9.27 -8.57 1.44
CA LYS A 51 9.79 -7.20 1.32
C LYS A 51 9.27 -6.30 2.43
N ILE A 52 7.99 -6.41 2.77
CA ILE A 52 7.39 -5.62 3.85
C ILE A 52 7.98 -6.04 5.20
N LYS A 53 8.16 -7.34 5.44
CA LYS A 53 8.85 -7.85 6.64
C LYS A 53 10.27 -7.31 6.75
N ASP A 54 11.03 -7.35 5.66
CA ASP A 54 12.39 -6.80 5.62
C ASP A 54 12.41 -5.31 5.98
N GLN A 55 11.54 -4.51 5.39
CA GLN A 55 11.42 -3.08 5.72
C GLN A 55 11.06 -2.87 7.20
N ALA A 56 10.12 -3.65 7.72
CA ALA A 56 9.65 -3.54 9.10
C ALA A 56 10.74 -3.91 10.12
N VAL A 57 11.54 -4.96 9.88
CA VAL A 57 12.65 -5.30 10.79
C VAL A 57 13.76 -4.25 10.79
N HIS A 58 13.88 -3.46 9.72
CA HIS A 58 14.77 -2.28 9.64
C HIS A 58 14.11 -0.99 10.19
N GLY A 59 12.99 -1.10 10.90
CA GLY A 59 12.36 0.03 11.60
C GLY A 59 11.48 0.92 10.73
N ASN A 60 11.12 0.49 9.51
CA ASN A 60 10.17 1.23 8.70
C ASN A 60 8.77 1.18 9.34
N VAL A 61 8.37 2.29 9.98
CA VAL A 61 7.09 2.43 10.71
C VAL A 61 5.88 2.12 9.81
N SER A 62 5.91 2.51 8.53
CA SER A 62 4.80 2.22 7.61
C SER A 62 4.69 0.72 7.33
N ALA A 63 5.82 0.03 7.18
CA ALA A 63 5.84 -1.42 7.00
C ALA A 63 5.41 -2.17 8.26
N ILE A 64 5.81 -1.70 9.45
CA ILE A 64 5.34 -2.27 10.73
C ILE A 64 3.81 -2.14 10.83
N ASN A 65 3.26 -0.96 10.58
CA ASN A 65 1.80 -0.74 10.60
C ASN A 65 1.06 -1.65 9.61
N LYS A 66 1.59 -1.83 8.40
CA LYS A 66 1.01 -2.77 7.42
C LYS A 66 0.99 -4.20 7.94
N LEU A 67 2.02 -4.64 8.66
CA LEU A 67 2.05 -5.98 9.25
C LEU A 67 1.09 -6.10 10.43
N VAL A 68 0.96 -5.07 11.29
CA VAL A 68 -0.06 -5.03 12.34
C VAL A 68 -1.46 -5.22 11.72
N ASP A 69 -1.80 -4.40 10.72
CA ASP A 69 -3.09 -4.50 10.02
C ASP A 69 -3.30 -5.86 9.36
N TYR A 70 -2.28 -6.36 8.66
CA TYR A 70 -2.35 -7.65 7.97
C TYR A 70 -2.58 -8.82 8.94
N TYR A 71 -1.85 -8.86 10.04
CA TYR A 71 -1.99 -9.95 11.01
C TYR A 71 -3.26 -9.81 11.85
N MET A 72 -3.57 -8.63 12.40
CA MET A 72 -4.72 -8.45 13.27
C MET A 72 -6.06 -8.39 12.53
N LEU A 73 -6.12 -7.72 11.38
CA LEU A 73 -7.38 -7.40 10.70
C LEU A 73 -7.67 -8.29 9.50
N TYR A 74 -6.64 -8.79 8.82
CA TYR A 74 -6.83 -9.67 7.66
C TYR A 74 -6.72 -11.15 8.01
N LEU A 75 -5.63 -11.57 8.67
CA LEU A 75 -5.44 -12.97 9.06
C LEU A 75 -6.12 -13.35 10.37
N GLY A 76 -6.35 -12.38 11.27
CA GLY A 76 -6.85 -12.66 12.63
C GLY A 76 -5.83 -13.40 13.51
N ASP A 77 -4.54 -13.29 13.19
CA ASP A 77 -3.44 -13.85 13.96
C ASP A 77 -2.98 -12.81 14.99
N GLU A 78 -3.62 -12.84 16.16
CA GLU A 78 -3.40 -11.87 17.24
C GLU A 78 -1.97 -11.94 17.79
N ASP A 79 -1.38 -13.13 17.90
CA ASP A 79 -0.01 -13.31 18.41
C ASP A 79 1.02 -12.61 17.52
N GLN A 80 0.94 -12.81 16.19
CA GLN A 80 1.80 -12.08 15.26
C GLN A 80 1.48 -10.58 15.27
N GLY A 81 0.20 -10.22 15.35
CA GLY A 81 -0.25 -8.83 15.41
C GLY A 81 0.37 -8.07 16.58
N VAL A 82 0.30 -8.63 17.79
CA VAL A 82 0.87 -8.05 19.01
C VAL A 82 2.40 -7.95 18.92
N LEU A 83 3.08 -8.93 18.33
CA LEU A 83 4.53 -8.87 18.13
C LEU A 83 4.94 -7.70 17.20
N TRP A 84 4.18 -7.42 16.15
CA TRP A 84 4.43 -6.24 15.31
C TRP A 84 4.02 -4.93 16.01
N LEU A 85 2.99 -4.98 16.86
CA LEU A 85 2.57 -3.84 17.66
C LEU A 85 3.61 -3.47 18.73
N GLU A 86 4.28 -4.46 19.32
CA GLU A 86 5.45 -4.26 20.18
C GLU A 86 6.57 -3.53 19.46
N ARG A 87 6.90 -3.97 18.24
CA ARG A 87 7.91 -3.30 17.42
C ARG A 87 7.51 -1.87 17.08
N LEU A 88 6.22 -1.62 16.86
CA LEU A 88 5.72 -0.26 16.70
C LEU A 88 5.92 0.57 17.97
N GLY A 89 5.63 -0.02 19.14
CA GLY A 89 5.91 0.58 20.44
C GLY A 89 7.40 0.90 20.66
N ASP A 90 8.30 0.05 20.16
CA ASP A 90 9.76 0.30 20.21
C ASP A 90 10.17 1.56 19.43
N THR A 91 9.38 2.00 18.45
CA THR A 91 9.61 3.25 17.72
C THR A 91 9.20 4.51 18.48
N GLY A 92 8.57 4.36 19.66
CA GLY A 92 8.04 5.47 20.45
C GLY A 92 6.53 5.66 20.33
N ASP A 93 5.83 4.82 19.56
CA ASP A 93 4.38 4.92 19.40
C ASP A 93 3.64 4.63 20.72
N VAL A 94 3.06 5.67 21.31
CA VAL A 94 2.43 5.60 22.64
C VAL A 94 1.17 4.72 22.64
N GLU A 95 0.38 4.76 21.56
CA GLU A 95 -0.86 3.99 21.49
C GLU A 95 -0.57 2.50 21.28
N ALA A 96 0.43 2.16 20.46
CA ALA A 96 0.92 0.80 20.31
C ALA A 96 1.40 0.23 21.65
N ARG A 97 2.21 1.00 22.41
CA ARG A 97 2.64 0.60 23.75
C ARG A 97 1.44 0.33 24.66
N LYS A 98 0.49 1.27 24.74
CA LYS A 98 -0.73 1.11 25.55
C LYS A 98 -1.52 -0.15 25.17
N ASN A 99 -1.68 -0.41 23.88
CA ASN A 99 -2.40 -1.58 23.39
C ASN A 99 -1.69 -2.89 23.75
N VAL A 100 -0.37 -2.95 23.61
CA VAL A 100 0.42 -4.12 24.04
C VAL A 100 0.34 -4.34 25.55
N LEU A 101 0.51 -3.29 26.36
CA LEU A 101 0.38 -3.41 27.81
C LEU A 101 -1.00 -3.93 28.21
N THR A 102 -2.05 -3.38 27.59
CA THR A 102 -3.44 -3.80 27.80
C THR A 102 -3.64 -5.27 27.40
N PHE A 103 -3.08 -5.69 26.27
CA PHE A 103 -3.15 -7.08 25.81
C PHE A 103 -2.57 -8.03 26.85
N TYR A 104 -1.34 -7.80 27.32
CA TYR A 104 -0.70 -8.69 28.29
C TYR A 104 -1.36 -8.65 29.67
N GLN A 105 -1.88 -7.50 30.10
CA GLN A 105 -2.66 -7.40 31.33
C GLN A 105 -3.96 -8.22 31.28
N ARG A 106 -4.58 -8.34 30.11
CA ARG A 106 -5.81 -9.13 29.91
C ARG A 106 -5.54 -10.62 29.70
N HIS A 107 -4.30 -11.00 29.44
CA HIS A 107 -3.87 -12.39 29.23
C HIS A 107 -2.78 -12.79 30.25
N PRO A 108 -3.08 -12.82 31.56
CA PRO A 108 -2.07 -13.07 32.58
C PRO A 108 -1.56 -14.52 32.51
N SER A 109 -0.25 -14.65 32.38
CA SER A 109 0.51 -15.88 32.59
C SER A 109 1.86 -15.52 33.23
N PRO A 110 2.60 -16.46 33.85
CA PRO A 110 3.93 -16.15 34.35
C PRO A 110 4.87 -15.59 33.27
N GLU A 111 4.76 -16.10 32.04
CA GLU A 111 5.52 -15.62 30.88
C GLU A 111 5.09 -14.21 30.46
N ASN A 112 3.79 -13.99 30.27
CA ASN A 112 3.26 -12.68 29.87
C ASN A 112 3.49 -11.60 30.92
N THR A 113 3.46 -11.97 32.20
CA THR A 113 3.77 -11.04 33.31
C THR A 113 5.23 -10.63 33.25
N LYS A 114 6.14 -11.60 33.09
CA LYS A 114 7.58 -11.31 32.97
C LYS A 114 7.88 -10.46 31.72
N HIS A 115 7.23 -10.79 30.60
CA HIS A 115 7.39 -10.04 29.35
C HIS A 115 6.87 -8.61 29.49
N LEU A 116 5.68 -8.42 30.07
CA LEU A 116 5.09 -7.12 30.37
C LEU A 116 6.02 -6.22 31.20
N GLU A 117 6.64 -6.75 32.25
CA GLU A 117 7.62 -5.99 33.04
C GLU A 117 8.89 -5.64 32.22
N GLY A 118 9.33 -6.56 31.35
CA GLY A 118 10.40 -6.29 30.39
C GLY A 118 10.06 -5.15 29.42
N LEU A 119 8.83 -5.10 28.91
CA LEU A 119 8.35 -4.06 28.02
C LEU A 119 8.30 -2.69 28.70
N LYS A 120 7.77 -2.61 29.93
CA LYS A 120 7.75 -1.36 30.71
C LYS A 120 9.16 -0.80 30.92
N SER A 121 10.08 -1.66 31.35
CA SER A 121 11.49 -1.29 31.50
C SER A 121 12.12 -0.82 30.18
N ARG A 122 11.90 -1.57 29.08
CA ARG A 122 12.39 -1.23 27.73
C ARG A 122 11.87 0.12 27.25
N TRP A 123 10.65 0.49 27.61
CA TRP A 123 10.01 1.73 27.18
C TRP A 123 10.12 2.89 28.19
N GLY A 124 10.73 2.66 29.36
CA GLY A 124 10.90 3.66 30.41
C GLY A 124 9.59 4.04 31.11
N MET A 125 8.74 3.05 31.42
CA MET A 125 7.46 3.21 32.12
C MET A 125 7.46 2.57 33.51
#